data_AF-A0A9D5M5R0-F1
#
_entry.id   AF-A0A9D5M5R0-F1
#
_cell.length_a   1.000
_cell.length_b   1.000
_cell.length_c   1.000
_cell.angle_alpha   90.00
_cell.angle_beta   90.00
_cell.angle_gamma   90.00
#
_symmetry.space_group_name_H-M   'P 1'
#
loop_
_entity.id
_entity.type
_entity.pdbx_description
1 polymer ?
#
loop_
_entity_poly.entity_id
_entity_poly.type
_entity_poly.pdbx_seq_one_letter_code
_entity_poly.pdbx_strand_id
1 'polypeptide(L)'
;MEKTRTDILIEKSKINYNTAIKIIGDMYDGIFSKDSSFNYTRKELFADYDSYLQAILVKLCSIKGEFSKDAMRFVENIADYGKLIEGTDFNLFADCAKEMREVVLERAEERLKEVPTCFKLAGAVDSGRKLGVTKTMLDCTVKIAFNLKFVDANADVKNNDDVISALKAIYIFTTANGINIK
;
A
#
# COMPACT_ATOMS: atom_id res chain seq x y z
N MET A 1 -28.59 -9.09 4.72
CA MET A 1 -28.14 -8.47 3.47
C MET A 1 -26.92 -9.24 3.01
N GLU A 2 -26.89 -9.71 1.76
CA GLU A 2 -25.77 -10.50 1.22
C GLU A 2 -24.57 -9.58 0.94
N LYS A 3 -23.35 -10.01 1.27
CA LYS A 3 -22.12 -9.21 1.06
C LYS A 3 -21.77 -9.16 -0.42
N THR A 4 -21.43 -7.97 -0.92
CA THR A 4 -20.92 -7.81 -2.28
C THR A 4 -19.51 -8.38 -2.42
N ARG A 5 -19.07 -8.61 -3.65
CA ARG A 5 -17.68 -8.98 -3.95
C ARG A 5 -16.69 -7.97 -3.39
N THR A 6 -16.98 -6.67 -3.57
CA THR A 6 -16.17 -5.57 -3.04
C THR A 6 -16.06 -5.64 -1.51
N ASP A 7 -17.16 -5.92 -0.80
CA ASP A 7 -17.15 -6.08 0.66
C ASP A 7 -16.19 -7.18 1.12
N ILE A 8 -16.27 -8.35 0.46
CA ILE A 8 -15.42 -9.51 0.79
C ILE A 8 -13.94 -9.19 0.54
N LEU A 9 -13.63 -8.48 -0.56
CA LEU A 9 -12.26 -8.12 -0.91
C LEU A 9 -11.69 -7.05 0.02
N ILE A 10 -12.50 -6.08 0.47
CA ILE A 10 -12.13 -5.11 1.51
C ILE A 10 -11.81 -5.84 2.81
N GLU A 11 -12.68 -6.75 3.27
CA GLU A 11 -12.45 -7.51 4.51
C GLU A 11 -11.16 -8.34 4.46
N LYS A 12 -10.92 -9.06 3.35
CA LYS A 12 -9.66 -9.80 3.14
C LYS A 12 -8.45 -8.88 3.14
N SER A 13 -8.58 -7.70 2.56
CA SER A 13 -7.49 -6.72 2.49
C SER A 13 -7.21 -6.08 3.85
N LYS A 14 -8.25 -5.84 4.66
CA LYS A 14 -8.10 -5.38 6.05
C LYS A 14 -7.30 -6.36 6.92
N ILE A 15 -7.45 -7.67 6.72
CA ILE A 15 -6.61 -8.67 7.42
C ILE A 15 -5.12 -8.47 7.07
N ASN A 16 -4.81 -8.33 5.78
CA ASN A 16 -3.44 -8.11 5.32
C ASN A 16 -2.90 -6.75 5.79
N TYR A 17 -3.72 -5.71 5.74
CA TYR A 17 -3.39 -4.38 6.21
C TYR A 17 -3.07 -4.35 7.70
N ASN A 18 -3.96 -4.91 8.54
CA ASN A 18 -3.74 -5.01 9.98
C ASN A 18 -2.48 -5.80 10.33
N THR A 19 -2.15 -6.81 9.52
CA THR A 19 -0.90 -7.57 9.67
C THR A 19 0.31 -6.70 9.39
N ALA A 20 0.31 -5.93 8.30
CA ALA A 20 1.39 -4.98 8.00
C ALA A 20 1.53 -3.91 9.08
N ILE A 21 0.43 -3.30 9.53
CA ILE A 21 0.42 -2.31 10.63
C ILE A 21 0.97 -2.91 11.91
N LYS A 22 0.59 -4.15 12.25
CA LYS A 22 1.12 -4.84 13.43
C LYS A 22 2.64 -5.01 13.33
N ILE A 23 3.17 -5.45 12.18
CA ILE A 23 4.62 -5.58 11.98
C ILE A 23 5.32 -4.24 12.18
N ILE A 24 4.80 -3.16 11.59
CA ILE A 24 5.36 -1.81 11.74
C ILE A 24 5.35 -1.38 13.22
N GLY A 25 4.24 -1.62 13.92
CA GLY A 25 4.10 -1.32 15.34
C GLY A 25 5.06 -2.12 16.21
N ASP A 26 5.16 -3.42 16.00
CA ASP A 26 6.04 -4.32 16.75
C ASP A 26 7.52 -3.96 16.55
N MET A 27 7.91 -3.57 15.32
CA MET A 27 9.25 -3.06 15.05
C MET A 27 9.52 -1.75 15.79
N TYR A 28 8.57 -0.81 15.76
CA TYR A 28 8.69 0.45 16.49
C TYR A 28 8.83 0.23 17.99
N ASP A 29 7.89 -0.50 18.61
CA ASP A 29 7.87 -0.73 20.06
C ASP A 29 9.08 -1.57 20.52
N GLY A 30 9.47 -2.57 19.72
CA GLY A 30 10.54 -3.51 20.08
C GLY A 30 11.95 -2.93 19.92
N ILE A 31 12.17 -2.15 18.86
CA ILE A 31 13.50 -1.76 18.37
C ILE A 31 13.68 -0.24 18.43
N PHE A 32 12.84 0.52 17.72
CA PHE A 32 13.12 1.93 17.42
C PHE A 32 12.72 2.90 18.52
N SER A 33 11.66 2.62 19.29
CA SER A 33 11.19 3.49 20.38
C SER A 33 12.21 3.68 21.53
N LYS A 34 13.22 2.81 21.59
CA LYS A 34 14.29 2.83 22.59
C LYS A 34 15.53 3.58 22.11
N ASP A 35 15.58 3.94 20.84
CA ASP A 35 16.69 4.66 20.23
C ASP A 35 16.40 6.16 20.26
N SER A 36 17.18 6.91 21.06
CA SER A 36 17.01 8.36 21.21
C SER A 36 17.35 9.16 19.95
N SER A 37 17.98 8.53 18.95
CA SER A 37 18.26 9.13 17.64
C SER A 37 17.17 8.89 16.59
N PHE A 38 16.14 8.10 16.94
CA PHE A 38 15.04 7.78 16.05
C PHE A 38 13.99 8.90 16.02
N ASN A 39 13.83 9.53 14.86
CA ASN A 39 13.06 10.77 14.71
C ASN A 39 11.60 10.59 14.26
N TYR A 40 11.14 9.36 14.06
CA TYR A 40 9.76 9.10 13.62
C TYR A 40 8.90 8.62 14.78
N THR A 41 7.68 9.11 14.87
CA THR A 41 6.66 8.53 15.74
C THR A 41 6.02 7.31 15.08
N ARG A 42 5.43 6.44 15.90
CA ARG A 42 4.65 5.29 15.41
C ARG A 42 3.54 5.70 14.43
N LYS A 43 2.85 6.80 14.71
CA LYS A 43 1.75 7.29 13.87
C LYS A 43 2.25 7.76 12.51
N GLU A 44 3.41 8.42 12.45
CA GLU A 44 4.02 8.83 11.18
C GLU A 44 4.42 7.62 10.33
N LEU A 45 4.95 6.55 10.93
CA LEU A 45 5.26 5.32 10.19
C LEU A 45 4.01 4.66 9.59
N PHE A 46 2.88 4.69 10.32
CA PHE A 46 1.60 4.18 9.81
C PHE A 46 1.04 5.07 8.70
N ALA A 47 1.01 6.39 8.90
CA ALA A 47 0.52 7.33 7.89
C ALA A 47 1.36 7.30 6.60
N ASP A 48 2.67 7.08 6.72
CA ASP A 48 3.57 6.92 5.58
C ASP A 48 3.27 5.64 4.78
N TYR A 49 3.02 4.53 5.48
CA TYR A 49 2.59 3.27 4.87
C TYR A 49 1.24 3.43 4.17
N ASP A 50 0.26 4.05 4.82
CA ASP A 50 -1.08 4.28 4.29
C ASP A 50 -1.05 5.11 3.01
N SER A 51 -0.28 6.20 3.02
CA SER A 51 -0.09 7.08 1.85
C SER A 51 0.53 6.31 0.68
N TYR A 52 1.53 5.48 0.94
CA TYR A 52 2.15 4.64 -0.08
C TYR A 52 1.19 3.57 -0.60
N LEU A 53 0.45 2.90 0.30
CA LEU A 53 -0.52 1.88 -0.06
C LEU A 53 -1.62 2.46 -0.95
N GLN A 54 -2.19 3.61 -0.57
CA GLN A 54 -3.18 4.29 -1.39
C GLN A 54 -2.62 4.73 -2.74
N ALA A 55 -1.35 5.16 -2.83
CA ALA A 55 -0.70 5.47 -4.10
C ALA A 55 -0.62 4.24 -5.03
N ILE A 56 -0.29 3.06 -4.50
CA ILE A 56 -0.33 1.81 -5.27
C ILE A 56 -1.74 1.57 -5.82
N LEU A 57 -2.75 1.68 -4.95
CA LEU A 57 -4.13 1.38 -5.30
C LEU A 57 -4.67 2.36 -6.36
N VAL A 58 -4.39 3.66 -6.22
CA VAL A 58 -4.72 4.68 -7.22
C VAL A 58 -4.05 4.37 -8.57
N LYS A 59 -2.75 4.02 -8.55
CA LYS A 59 -2.02 3.68 -9.77
C LYS A 59 -2.66 2.51 -10.51
N LEU A 60 -3.07 1.46 -9.78
CA LEU A 60 -3.77 0.31 -10.36
C LEU A 60 -5.13 0.68 -10.95
N CYS A 61 -5.90 1.54 -10.27
CA CYS A 61 -7.19 2.03 -10.80
C CYS A 61 -7.00 2.80 -12.11
N SER A 62 -5.92 3.57 -12.24
CA SER A 62 -5.70 4.45 -13.40
C SER A 62 -5.49 3.72 -14.72
N ILE A 63 -5.08 2.45 -14.69
CA ILE A 63 -4.73 1.66 -15.88
C ILE A 63 -5.95 1.46 -16.80
N LYS A 64 -7.15 1.44 -16.22
CA LYS A 64 -8.41 1.30 -16.96
C LYS A 64 -8.91 2.62 -17.54
N GLY A 65 -8.23 3.74 -17.28
CA GLY A 65 -8.63 5.09 -17.69
C GLY A 65 -9.77 5.70 -16.87
N GLU A 66 -10.39 4.89 -15.99
CA GLU A 66 -11.54 5.27 -15.18
C GLU A 66 -11.41 4.72 -13.76
N PHE A 67 -11.89 5.49 -12.78
CA PHE A 67 -11.98 5.07 -11.39
C PHE A 67 -13.39 4.58 -11.13
N SER A 68 -13.60 3.27 -10.97
CA SER A 68 -14.94 2.77 -10.67
C SER A 68 -15.34 3.06 -9.21
N LYS A 69 -16.65 3.15 -8.95
CA LYS A 69 -17.20 3.33 -7.59
C LYS A 69 -16.69 2.27 -6.63
N ASP A 70 -16.69 1.01 -7.03
CA ASP A 70 -16.18 -0.09 -6.20
C ASP A 70 -14.68 0.01 -5.94
N ALA A 71 -13.89 0.43 -6.93
CA ALA A 71 -12.45 0.59 -6.77
C ALA A 71 -12.11 1.75 -5.82
N MET A 72 -12.77 2.91 -5.97
CA MET A 72 -12.57 4.05 -5.06
C MET A 72 -13.05 3.76 -3.65
N ARG A 73 -14.20 3.08 -3.52
CA ARG A 73 -14.68 2.56 -2.24
C ARG A 73 -13.65 1.62 -1.61
N PHE A 74 -13.05 0.73 -2.39
CA PHE A 74 -11.97 -0.11 -1.90
C PHE A 74 -10.80 0.73 -1.38
N VAL A 75 -10.26 1.66 -2.19
CA VAL A 75 -9.11 2.50 -1.80
C VAL A 75 -9.38 3.29 -0.51
N GLU A 76 -10.56 3.88 -0.40
CA GLU A 76 -10.97 4.66 0.76
C GLU A 76 -11.00 3.81 2.05
N ASN A 77 -11.42 2.55 1.95
CA ASN A 77 -11.69 1.71 3.12
C ASN A 77 -10.50 0.82 3.56
N ILE A 78 -9.32 0.94 2.96
CA ILE A 78 -8.16 0.13 3.38
C ILE A 78 -7.30 0.80 4.46
N ALA A 79 -7.03 2.11 4.35
CA ALA A 79 -6.11 2.84 5.24
C ALA A 79 -6.83 3.49 6.44
N ASP A 80 -6.18 3.58 7.61
CA ASP A 80 -6.80 4.08 8.85
C ASP A 80 -6.04 5.23 9.55
N TYR A 81 -4.75 5.44 9.25
CA TYR A 81 -3.85 6.36 9.95
C TYR A 81 -3.46 7.58 9.14
N GLY A 82 -3.56 7.51 7.81
CA GLY A 82 -3.24 8.62 6.92
C GLY A 82 -3.90 8.50 5.57
N LYS A 83 -3.81 9.58 4.78
CA LYS A 83 -4.23 9.60 3.38
C LYS A 83 -3.10 10.09 2.49
N LEU A 84 -3.05 9.57 1.26
CA LEU A 84 -2.14 10.05 0.22
C LEU A 84 -2.27 11.56 0.00
N ILE A 85 -3.51 12.07 -0.01
CA ILE A 85 -3.81 13.50 -0.06
C ILE A 85 -4.71 13.81 1.13
N GLU A 86 -4.20 14.64 2.05
CA GLU A 86 -4.92 14.99 3.26
C GLU A 86 -6.28 15.65 2.95
N GLY A 87 -7.31 15.30 3.72
CA GLY A 87 -8.68 15.82 3.54
C GLY A 87 -9.43 15.35 2.29
N THR A 88 -8.83 14.47 1.47
CA THR A 88 -9.43 14.01 0.21
C THR A 88 -10.32 12.79 0.43
N ASP A 89 -11.57 12.81 -0.06
CA ASP A 89 -12.46 11.65 -0.12
C ASP A 89 -12.36 10.98 -1.49
N PHE A 90 -11.80 9.77 -1.54
CA PHE A 90 -11.58 9.10 -2.82
C PHE A 90 -12.88 8.64 -3.50
N ASN A 91 -13.98 8.45 -2.75
CA ASN A 91 -15.25 8.07 -3.34
C ASN A 91 -15.78 9.13 -4.32
N LEU A 92 -15.43 10.40 -4.11
CA LEU A 92 -15.82 11.49 -5.00
C LEU A 92 -15.21 11.34 -6.40
N PHE A 93 -14.07 10.67 -6.53
CA PHE A 93 -13.35 10.54 -7.80
C PHE A 93 -13.93 9.50 -8.76
N ALA A 94 -14.88 8.68 -8.30
CA ALA A 94 -15.47 7.65 -9.14
C ALA A 94 -16.21 8.20 -10.37
N ASP A 95 -16.76 9.41 -10.25
CA ASP A 95 -17.50 10.09 -11.32
C ASP A 95 -16.84 11.44 -11.72
N CYS A 96 -15.61 11.71 -11.26
CA CYS A 96 -14.92 12.98 -11.50
C CYS A 96 -14.44 13.15 -12.94
N ALA A 97 -14.28 14.41 -13.37
CA ALA A 97 -13.65 14.76 -14.64
C ALA A 97 -12.23 14.18 -14.75
N LYS A 98 -11.79 13.91 -15.99
CA LYS A 98 -10.48 13.34 -16.31
C LYS A 98 -9.33 14.08 -15.61
N GLU A 99 -9.37 15.40 -15.60
CA GLU A 99 -8.34 16.27 -15.01
C GLU A 99 -8.14 15.99 -13.51
N MET A 100 -9.20 15.75 -12.75
CA MET A 100 -9.10 15.45 -11.32
C MET A 100 -8.49 14.06 -11.07
N ARG A 101 -8.79 13.09 -11.94
CA ARG A 101 -8.19 11.75 -11.87
C ARG A 101 -6.69 11.82 -12.18
N GLU A 102 -6.29 12.65 -13.13
CA GLU A 102 -4.89 12.89 -13.48
C GLU A 102 -4.11 13.51 -12.32
N VAL A 103 -4.69 14.49 -11.60
CA VAL A 103 -4.03 15.07 -10.41
C VAL A 103 -3.79 14.04 -9.31
N VAL A 104 -4.79 13.19 -9.01
CA VAL A 104 -4.64 12.14 -7.99
C VAL A 104 -3.62 11.09 -8.43
N LEU A 105 -3.59 10.76 -9.73
CA LEU A 105 -2.58 9.87 -10.30
C LEU A 105 -1.18 10.48 -10.21
N GLU A 106 -0.99 11.75 -10.55
CA GLU A 106 0.32 12.42 -10.46
C GLU A 106 0.86 12.39 -9.03
N ARG A 107 0.00 12.65 -8.04
CA ARG A 107 0.36 12.53 -6.62
C ARG A 107 0.73 11.11 -6.21
N ALA A 108 0.00 10.12 -6.72
CA ALA A 108 0.36 8.72 -6.50
C ALA A 108 1.71 8.38 -7.13
N GLU A 109 1.95 8.78 -8.38
CA GLU A 109 3.22 8.52 -9.07
C GLU A 109 4.41 9.16 -8.38
N GLU A 110 4.26 10.39 -7.88
CA GLU A 110 5.28 11.04 -7.06
C GLU A 110 5.57 10.24 -5.79
N ARG A 111 4.52 9.84 -5.06
CA ARG A 111 4.68 9.05 -3.83
C ARG A 111 5.38 7.71 -4.09
N LEU A 112 5.10 7.06 -5.22
CA LEU A 112 5.66 5.76 -5.59
C LEU A 112 7.15 5.81 -5.99
N LYS A 113 7.74 7.00 -6.20
CA LYS A 113 9.19 7.14 -6.42
C LYS A 113 10.01 6.83 -5.17
N GLU A 114 9.40 6.98 -3.99
CA GLU A 114 10.09 6.85 -2.71
C GLU A 114 9.68 5.60 -1.95
N VAL A 115 10.67 4.86 -1.47
CA VAL A 115 10.43 3.73 -0.57
C VAL A 115 9.91 4.27 0.77
N PRO A 116 8.75 3.80 1.26
CA PRO A 116 8.24 4.20 2.57
C PRO A 116 9.22 3.85 3.69
N THR A 117 9.30 4.71 4.70
CA THR A 117 10.23 4.61 5.82
C THR A 117 10.07 3.29 6.54
N CYS A 118 8.84 2.79 6.71
CA CYS A 118 8.59 1.50 7.35
C CYS A 118 9.26 0.31 6.63
N PHE A 119 9.35 0.32 5.29
CA PHE A 119 10.06 -0.70 4.53
C PHE A 119 11.59 -0.54 4.62
N LYS A 120 12.10 0.69 4.67
CA LYS A 120 13.53 0.95 4.92
C LYS A 120 13.96 0.37 6.27
N LEU A 121 13.13 0.59 7.30
CA LEU A 121 13.35 0.07 8.64
C LEU A 121 13.24 -1.45 8.70
N ALA A 122 12.23 -2.04 8.07
CA ALA A 122 12.11 -3.49 7.94
C ALA A 122 13.35 -4.12 7.30
N GLY A 123 13.86 -3.50 6.24
CA GLY A 123 15.08 -3.95 5.56
C GLY A 123 16.32 -3.88 6.45
N ALA A 124 16.46 -2.80 7.23
CA ALA A 124 17.55 -2.69 8.21
C ALA A 124 17.47 -3.81 9.27
N VAL A 125 16.27 -4.11 9.77
CA VAL A 125 16.06 -5.21 10.73
C VAL A 125 16.42 -6.57 10.11
N ASP A 126 15.97 -6.84 8.89
CA ASP A 126 16.25 -8.10 8.20
C ASP A 126 17.74 -8.29 7.88
N SER A 127 18.45 -7.21 7.55
CA SER A 127 19.91 -7.26 7.32
C SER A 127 20.68 -7.71 8.57
N GLY A 128 20.20 -7.36 9.76
CA GLY A 128 20.85 -7.71 11.03
C GLY A 128 20.39 -9.04 11.64
N ARG A 129 19.17 -9.53 11.32
CA ARG A 129 18.54 -10.64 12.06
C ARG A 129 17.77 -11.67 11.22
N LYS A 130 17.67 -11.52 9.90
CA LYS A 130 16.92 -12.42 8.98
C LYS A 130 15.52 -12.80 9.50
N LEU A 131 14.71 -11.83 9.91
CA LEU A 131 13.40 -12.09 10.49
C LEU A 131 12.28 -12.28 9.44
N GLY A 132 12.54 -11.91 8.18
CA GLY A 132 11.57 -11.99 7.10
C GLY A 132 10.47 -10.93 7.18
N VAL A 133 10.69 -9.86 7.95
CA VAL A 133 9.67 -8.81 8.17
C VAL A 133 9.39 -8.03 6.90
N THR A 134 10.42 -7.73 6.10
CA THR A 134 10.30 -7.02 4.82
C THR A 134 9.50 -7.83 3.82
N LYS A 135 9.77 -9.14 3.73
CA LYS A 135 9.03 -10.07 2.87
C LYS A 135 7.56 -10.13 3.29
N THR A 136 7.29 -10.30 4.58
CA THR A 136 5.92 -10.39 5.09
C THR A 136 5.13 -9.11 4.84
N MET A 137 5.74 -7.93 5.05
CA MET A 137 5.12 -6.65 4.73
C MET A 137 4.82 -6.53 3.23
N LEU A 138 5.79 -6.87 2.37
CA LEU A 138 5.61 -6.86 0.92
C LEU A 138 4.47 -7.80 0.48
N ASP A 139 4.42 -9.01 1.02
CA ASP A 139 3.38 -10.00 0.72
C ASP A 139 1.99 -9.49 1.11
N CYS A 140 1.86 -8.83 2.26
CA CYS A 140 0.61 -8.19 2.68
C CYS A 140 0.20 -7.08 1.70
N THR A 141 1.12 -6.20 1.32
CA THR A 141 0.85 -5.11 0.35
C THR A 141 0.46 -5.65 -1.03
N VAL A 142 1.18 -6.65 -1.53
CA VAL A 142 0.88 -7.33 -2.80
C VAL A 142 -0.49 -7.97 -2.79
N LYS A 143 -0.88 -8.66 -1.72
CA LYS A 143 -2.21 -9.26 -1.59
C LYS A 143 -3.33 -8.22 -1.61
N ILE A 144 -3.12 -7.05 -0.99
CA ILE A 144 -4.08 -5.94 -1.04
C ILE A 144 -4.21 -5.40 -2.47
N ALA A 145 -3.09 -5.18 -3.17
CA ALA A 145 -3.07 -4.76 -4.56
C ALA A 145 -3.82 -5.74 -5.49
N PHE A 146 -3.60 -7.05 -5.30
CA PHE A 146 -4.33 -8.08 -6.04
C PHE A 146 -5.82 -8.09 -5.74
N ASN A 147 -6.21 -7.93 -4.47
CA ASN A 147 -7.63 -7.85 -4.12
C ASN A 147 -8.33 -6.67 -4.79
N LEU A 148 -7.65 -5.52 -4.95
CA LEU A 148 -8.20 -4.41 -5.75
C LEU A 148 -8.38 -4.81 -7.22
N LYS A 149 -7.39 -5.45 -7.86
CA LYS A 149 -7.56 -5.93 -9.24
C LYS A 149 -8.77 -6.85 -9.36
N PHE A 150 -8.98 -7.73 -8.39
CA PHE A 150 -10.11 -8.66 -8.37
C PHE A 150 -11.45 -8.02 -8.03
N VAL A 151 -11.52 -6.73 -7.70
CA VAL A 151 -12.81 -6.02 -7.62
C VAL A 151 -13.54 -6.09 -8.97
N ASP A 152 -12.79 -5.97 -10.06
CA ASP A 152 -13.31 -6.26 -11.39
C ASP A 152 -13.30 -7.77 -11.66
N ALA A 153 -14.47 -8.33 -11.95
CA ALA A 153 -14.64 -9.75 -12.27
C ALA A 153 -13.93 -10.16 -13.57
N ASN A 154 -13.66 -9.20 -14.46
CA ASN A 154 -13.03 -9.42 -15.77
C ASN A 154 -11.52 -9.12 -15.76
N ALA A 155 -10.92 -8.87 -14.59
CA ALA A 155 -9.49 -8.55 -14.51
C ALA A 155 -8.61 -9.69 -15.04
N ASP A 156 -7.60 -9.35 -15.84
CA ASP A 156 -6.58 -10.30 -16.27
C ASP A 156 -5.71 -10.70 -15.08
N VAL A 157 -5.87 -11.96 -14.66
CA VAL A 157 -5.19 -12.55 -13.51
C VAL A 157 -3.78 -13.08 -13.85
N LYS A 158 -3.44 -13.15 -15.14
CA LYS A 158 -2.14 -13.67 -15.61
C LYS A 158 -1.13 -12.55 -15.79
N ASN A 159 -1.58 -11.36 -16.17
CA ASN A 159 -0.72 -10.18 -16.28
C ASN A 159 -0.68 -9.43 -14.94
N ASN A 160 0.50 -9.38 -14.32
CA ASN A 160 0.75 -8.70 -13.04
C ASN A 160 1.77 -7.57 -13.14
N ASP A 161 2.09 -7.14 -14.35
CA ASP A 161 3.10 -6.11 -14.61
C ASP A 161 2.72 -4.77 -13.97
N ASP A 162 1.42 -4.51 -13.84
CA ASP A 162 0.87 -3.35 -13.15
C ASP A 162 1.20 -3.32 -11.66
N VAL A 163 1.00 -4.44 -10.96
CA VAL A 163 1.33 -4.58 -9.53
C VAL A 163 2.84 -4.47 -9.33
N ILE A 164 3.62 -5.13 -10.20
CA ILE A 164 5.09 -5.06 -10.15
C ILE A 164 5.57 -3.63 -10.38
N SER A 165 4.99 -2.93 -11.37
CA SER A 165 5.31 -1.54 -11.69
C SER A 165 4.98 -0.60 -10.54
N ALA A 166 3.82 -0.75 -9.91
CA ALA A 166 3.42 0.06 -8.76
C ALA A 166 4.31 -0.18 -7.52
N LEU A 167 4.90 -1.36 -7.39
CA LEU A 167 5.79 -1.74 -6.28
C LEU A 167 7.29 -1.65 -6.63
N LYS A 168 7.63 -1.10 -7.81
CA LYS A 168 8.99 -1.10 -8.36
C LYS A 168 10.04 -0.55 -7.38
N ALA A 169 9.75 0.53 -6.66
CA ALA A 169 10.68 1.13 -5.71
C ALA A 169 11.05 0.15 -4.58
N ILE A 170 10.08 -0.59 -4.04
CA ILE A 170 10.32 -1.61 -2.99
C ILE A 170 11.13 -2.78 -3.57
N TYR A 171 10.81 -3.27 -4.77
CA TYR A 171 11.57 -4.35 -5.40
C TYR A 171 13.03 -3.98 -5.68
N ILE A 172 13.28 -2.74 -6.14
CA ILE A 172 14.64 -2.22 -6.33
C ILE A 172 15.36 -2.15 -4.98
N PHE A 173 14.71 -1.61 -3.95
CA PHE A 173 15.27 -1.51 -2.62
C PHE A 173 15.63 -2.87 -2.01
N THR A 174 14.74 -3.85 -2.06
CA THR A 174 15.00 -5.18 -1.51
C THR A 174 16.14 -5.87 -2.24
N THR A 175 16.19 -5.76 -3.57
CA THR A 175 17.28 -6.29 -4.40
C THR A 175 18.62 -5.64 -4.06
N ALA A 176 18.67 -4.30 -4.00
CA ALA A 176 19.89 -3.56 -3.72
C ALA A 176 20.46 -3.85 -2.33
N ASN A 177 19.61 -4.21 -1.37
CA ASN A 177 20.00 -4.55 0.01
C ASN A 177 20.14 -6.06 0.25
N GLY A 178 20.08 -6.90 -0.79
CA GLY A 178 20.21 -8.36 -0.65
C GLY A 178 19.13 -9.03 0.19
N ILE A 179 17.96 -8.40 0.34
CA ILE A 179 16.84 -8.91 1.12
C ILE A 179 16.16 -10.01 0.32
N ASN A 180 16.19 -11.25 0.82
CA ASN A 180 15.54 -12.36 0.14
C ASN A 180 14.02 -12.28 0.30
N ILE A 181 13.34 -11.91 -0.79
CA ILE A 181 11.88 -11.87 -0.90
C ILE A 181 11.31 -13.06 -1.69
N LYS A 182 12.15 -13.99 -2.16
CA LYS A 182 11.70 -15.27 -2.77
C LYS A 182 11.21 -16.22 -1.69
#